data_AF-A0A0F9KTE1-F1
#
_entry.id   AF-A0A0F9KTE1-F1
#
_cell.length_a   1.000
_cell.length_b   1.000
_cell.length_c   1.000
_cell.angle_alpha   90.00
_cell.angle_beta   90.00
_cell.angle_gamma   90.00
#
_symmetry.space_group_name_H-M   'P 1'
#
loop_
_entity.id
_entity.type
_entity.pdbx_description
1 polymer ?
#
loop_
_entity_poly.entity_id
_entity_poly.type
_entity_poly.pdbx_seq_one_letter_code
_entity_poly.pdbx_strand_id
1 'polypeptide(L)'
;NEIVSFVGMDVTRQAKVPYKNASDSESVISIKSCLYNLDNANETVILVEGITDVWRIGDGAIGTFGKKVTDEQVNLLIRNGIEKIYILSDSDAYYDWKILAEMIAPVFNSVELLELNSGDPENLRGDNLKEIQDLIRK
;
A
#
# COMPACT_ATOMS: atom_id res chain seq x y z
N ASN A 1 14.70 2.40 -12.45
CA ASN A 1 14.28 2.80 -11.08
C ASN A 1 15.46 3.40 -10.35
N GLU A 2 15.22 4.48 -9.62
CA GLU A 2 16.21 5.18 -8.78
C GLU A 2 15.77 5.09 -7.32
N ILE A 3 16.73 5.03 -6.38
CA ILE A 3 16.43 5.06 -4.95
C ILE A 3 16.26 6.53 -4.53
N VAL A 4 15.08 6.88 -4.03
CA VAL A 4 14.72 8.27 -3.68
C VAL A 4 14.51 8.52 -2.18
N SER A 5 14.29 7.46 -1.40
CA SER A 5 14.13 7.48 0.05
C SER A 5 14.38 6.08 0.62
N PHE A 6 14.37 5.93 1.95
CA PHE A 6 14.51 4.64 2.62
C PHE A 6 13.63 4.54 3.86
N VAL A 7 13.30 3.31 4.24
CA VAL A 7 12.58 2.98 5.48
C VAL A 7 13.42 2.00 6.27
N GLY A 8 13.75 2.34 7.52
CA GLY A 8 14.39 1.44 8.47
C GLY A 8 13.35 0.69 9.29
N MET A 9 13.54 -0.62 9.46
CA MET A 9 12.72 -1.45 10.36
C MET A 9 13.57 -1.96 11.52
N ASP A 10 13.09 -1.80 12.75
CA ASP A 10 13.68 -2.44 13.92
C ASP A 10 13.26 -3.92 14.00
N VAL A 11 14.15 -4.80 13.58
CA VAL A 11 13.98 -6.25 13.63
C VAL A 11 13.98 -6.80 15.06
N THR A 12 14.51 -6.05 16.04
CA THR A 12 14.53 -6.48 17.45
C THR A 12 13.20 -6.24 18.16
N ARG A 13 12.33 -5.41 17.57
CA ARG A 13 11.02 -4.97 18.12
C ARG A 13 11.14 -4.29 19.50
N GLN A 14 12.25 -3.63 19.77
CA GLN A 14 12.52 -2.91 21.02
C GLN A 14 12.30 -1.40 20.88
N ALA A 15 12.42 -0.86 19.68
CA ALA A 15 12.20 0.54 19.40
C ALA A 15 10.72 0.91 19.58
N LYS A 16 10.47 2.07 20.19
CA LYS A 16 9.13 2.66 20.29
C LYS A 16 8.50 2.92 18.93
N VAL A 17 9.33 3.22 17.94
CA VAL A 17 8.93 3.45 16.55
C VAL A 17 9.60 2.36 15.72
N PRO A 18 8.89 1.26 15.41
CA PRO A 18 9.49 0.10 14.75
C PRO A 18 9.82 0.33 13.28
N TYR A 19 9.20 1.34 12.65
CA TYR A 19 9.48 1.75 11.27
C TYR A 19 9.81 3.23 11.23
N LYS A 20 10.97 3.57 10.68
CA LYS A 20 11.43 4.96 10.57
C LYS A 20 11.75 5.30 9.12
N ASN A 21 10.97 6.21 8.57
CA ASN A 21 11.23 6.79 7.26
C ASN A 21 12.39 7.77 7.33
N ALA A 22 13.15 7.89 6.24
CA ALA A 22 14.08 8.99 6.05
C ALA A 22 13.35 10.33 6.19
N SER A 23 14.03 11.33 6.74
CA SER A 23 13.47 12.68 6.78
C SER A 23 13.36 13.28 5.36
N ASP A 24 12.54 14.31 5.20
CA ASP A 24 12.44 15.03 3.91
C ASP A 24 13.81 15.62 3.50
N SER A 25 14.65 16.05 4.46
CA SER A 25 16.01 16.54 4.20
C SER A 25 17.00 15.45 3.78
N GLU A 26 16.70 14.19 4.07
CA GLU A 26 17.53 13.02 3.73
C GLU A 26 16.96 12.24 2.55
N SER A 27 15.84 12.70 1.98
CA SER A 27 15.16 12.07 0.84
C SER A 27 15.29 12.95 -0.40
N VAL A 28 15.46 12.32 -1.56
CA VAL A 28 15.36 13.02 -2.86
C VAL A 28 13.90 13.37 -3.13
N ILE A 29 12.98 12.47 -2.76
CA ILE A 29 11.53 12.67 -2.85
C ILE A 29 10.92 12.27 -1.50
N SER A 30 10.02 13.10 -0.96
CA SER A 30 9.30 12.77 0.27
C SER A 30 8.47 11.50 0.11
N ILE A 31 8.43 10.65 1.13
CA ILE A 31 7.59 9.44 1.16
C ILE A 31 6.10 9.75 0.93
N LYS A 32 5.65 10.97 1.26
CA LYS A 32 4.27 11.43 1.06
C LYS A 32 3.92 11.61 -0.41
N SER A 33 4.93 11.62 -1.27
CA SER A 33 4.86 11.69 -2.73
C SER A 33 5.47 10.44 -3.35
N CYS A 34 5.50 9.33 -2.61
CA CYS A 34 5.95 8.03 -3.09
C CYS A 34 4.92 6.95 -2.74
N LEU A 35 4.94 5.90 -3.55
CA LEU A 35 4.23 4.65 -3.30
C LEU A 35 5.24 3.51 -3.39
N TYR A 36 5.31 2.69 -2.35
CA TYR A 36 6.23 1.56 -2.33
C TYR A 36 5.78 0.50 -3.34
N ASN A 37 6.72 -0.03 -4.13
CA ASN A 37 6.48 -1.09 -5.12
C ASN A 37 5.61 -0.70 -6.33
N LEU A 38 5.38 0.60 -6.54
CA LEU A 38 4.68 1.10 -7.74
C LEU A 38 5.42 0.73 -9.03
N ASP A 39 6.73 0.56 -8.97
CA ASP A 39 7.58 0.16 -10.09
C ASP A 39 7.35 -1.29 -10.56
N ASN A 40 6.73 -2.13 -9.72
CA ASN A 40 6.30 -3.50 -10.07
C ASN A 40 4.77 -3.61 -10.22
N ALA A 41 4.08 -2.47 -10.39
CA ALA A 41 2.64 -2.44 -10.55
C ALA A 41 2.19 -2.84 -11.97
N ASN A 42 1.00 -3.42 -12.04
CA ASN A 42 0.24 -3.61 -13.27
C ASN A 42 -0.98 -2.67 -13.26
N GLU A 43 -1.82 -2.71 -14.30
CA GLU A 43 -3.08 -1.93 -14.35
C GLU A 43 -4.06 -2.27 -13.20
N THR A 44 -3.91 -3.46 -12.60
CA THR A 44 -4.65 -3.90 -11.41
C THR A 44 -3.71 -4.05 -10.21
N VAL A 45 -4.06 -3.44 -9.09
CA VAL A 45 -3.22 -3.39 -7.89
C VAL A 45 -4.01 -3.60 -6.60
N ILE A 46 -3.31 -3.96 -5.53
CA ILE A 46 -3.81 -3.92 -4.15
C ILE A 46 -3.08 -2.83 -3.38
N LEU A 47 -3.81 -1.85 -2.86
CA LEU A 47 -3.29 -0.78 -2.02
C LEU A 47 -3.35 -1.21 -0.55
N VAL A 48 -2.21 -1.15 0.13
CA VAL A 48 -2.01 -1.56 1.54
C VAL A 48 -1.26 -0.48 2.32
N GLU A 49 -1.31 -0.55 3.65
CA GLU A 49 -0.70 0.45 4.53
C GLU A 49 0.83 0.40 4.53
N GLY A 50 1.36 -0.79 4.79
CA GLY A 50 2.75 -1.00 5.15
C GLY A 50 3.58 -1.65 4.05
N ILE A 51 4.90 -1.46 4.15
CA ILE A 51 5.86 -2.15 3.28
C ILE A 51 5.88 -3.66 3.54
N THR A 52 5.58 -4.11 4.77
CA THR A 52 5.56 -5.54 5.12
C THR A 52 4.36 -6.27 4.55
N ASP A 53 3.22 -5.57 4.39
CA ASP A 53 2.05 -6.07 3.66
C ASP A 53 2.40 -6.32 2.20
N VAL A 54 3.12 -5.38 1.57
CA VAL A 54 3.63 -5.56 0.21
C VAL A 54 4.56 -6.76 0.13
N TRP A 55 5.49 -6.94 1.08
CA TRP A 55 6.39 -8.10 1.09
C TRP A 55 5.64 -9.42 1.28
N ARG A 56 4.51 -9.40 1.99
CA ARG A 56 3.66 -10.58 2.16
C ARG A 56 2.91 -10.93 0.88
N ILE A 57 2.33 -9.94 0.20
CA ILE A 57 1.48 -10.15 -0.97
C ILE A 57 2.33 -10.35 -2.24
N GLY A 58 3.34 -9.51 -2.45
CA GLY A 58 4.24 -9.53 -3.61
C GLY A 58 3.90 -8.47 -4.66
N ASP A 59 4.37 -8.69 -5.88
CA ASP A 59 4.19 -7.79 -7.02
C ASP A 59 2.70 -7.52 -7.29
N GLY A 60 2.38 -6.27 -7.65
CA GLY A 60 1.01 -5.76 -7.76
C GLY A 60 0.42 -5.23 -6.45
N ALA A 61 1.04 -5.49 -5.28
CA ALA A 61 0.72 -4.77 -4.05
C ALA A 61 1.53 -3.47 -3.94
N ILE A 62 0.90 -2.41 -3.44
CA ILE A 62 1.45 -1.06 -3.33
C ILE A 62 1.27 -0.53 -1.90
N GLY A 63 2.36 -0.07 -1.28
CA GLY A 63 2.37 0.44 0.09
C GLY A 63 2.32 1.97 0.17
N THR A 64 1.49 2.51 1.06
CA THR A 64 1.28 3.97 1.21
C THR A 64 2.20 4.64 2.23
N PHE A 65 3.04 3.86 2.91
CA PHE A 65 3.88 4.30 4.04
C PHE A 65 3.06 4.76 5.26
N GLY A 66 1.83 4.24 5.41
CA GLY A 66 0.93 4.45 6.54
C GLY A 66 -0.51 4.80 6.15
N LYS A 67 -1.37 4.96 7.16
CA LYS A 67 -2.83 5.11 7.02
C LYS A 67 -3.33 6.29 6.19
N LYS A 68 -2.53 7.36 6.06
CA LYS A 68 -2.96 8.58 5.37
C LYS A 68 -2.44 8.61 3.94
N VAL A 69 -3.33 8.32 3.00
CA VAL A 69 -3.06 8.44 1.56
C VAL A 69 -3.18 9.90 1.14
N THR A 70 -2.20 10.38 0.40
CA THR A 70 -2.16 11.77 -0.08
C THR A 70 -2.70 11.89 -1.50
N ASP A 71 -3.14 13.09 -1.88
CA ASP A 71 -3.54 13.39 -3.27
C ASP A 71 -2.40 13.12 -4.27
N GLU A 72 -1.14 13.36 -3.88
CA GLU A 72 0.00 13.08 -4.76
C GLU A 72 0.22 11.58 -4.98
N GLN A 73 -0.04 10.75 -3.97
CA GLN A 73 -0.03 9.30 -4.12
C GLN A 73 -1.16 8.82 -5.05
N VAL A 74 -2.36 9.38 -4.92
CA VAL A 74 -3.47 9.07 -5.85
C VAL A 74 -3.11 9.50 -7.28
N ASN A 75 -2.53 10.69 -7.46
CA ASN A 75 -2.05 11.16 -8.76
C ASN A 75 -0.97 10.26 -9.35
N LEU A 76 -0.09 9.67 -8.54
CA LEU A 76 0.89 8.70 -9.00
C LEU A 76 0.23 7.43 -9.56
N LEU A 77 -0.80 6.91 -8.91
CA LEU A 77 -1.56 5.76 -9.44
C LEU A 77 -2.17 6.10 -10.81
N ILE A 78 -2.83 7.25 -10.93
CA ILE A 78 -3.44 7.71 -12.19
C ILE A 78 -2.37 7.83 -13.30
N ARG A 79 -1.25 8.51 -13.01
CA ARG A 79 -0.17 8.73 -13.99
C ARG A 79 0.51 7.43 -14.44
N ASN A 80 0.47 6.38 -13.62
CA ASN A 80 1.03 5.07 -13.94
C ASN A 80 0.03 4.13 -14.64
N GLY A 81 -1.15 4.63 -15.04
CA GLY A 81 -2.13 3.83 -15.78
C GLY A 81 -2.79 2.74 -14.93
N ILE A 82 -2.87 2.95 -13.61
CA ILE A 82 -3.64 2.05 -12.75
C ILE A 82 -5.13 2.25 -13.06
N GLU A 83 -5.82 1.15 -13.33
CA GLU A 83 -7.24 1.15 -13.69
C GLU A 83 -8.11 0.56 -12.58
N LYS A 84 -7.63 -0.52 -11.94
CA LYS A 84 -8.35 -1.25 -10.91
C LYS A 84 -7.58 -1.29 -9.62
N ILE A 85 -8.24 -0.90 -8.53
CA ILE A 85 -7.65 -0.86 -7.20
C ILE A 85 -8.49 -1.71 -6.26
N TYR A 86 -7.84 -2.70 -5.67
CA TYR A 86 -8.31 -3.33 -4.45
C TYR A 86 -7.70 -2.62 -3.25
N ILE A 87 -8.49 -2.35 -2.22
CA ILE A 87 -8.02 -1.74 -0.99
C ILE A 87 -8.05 -2.79 0.11
N LEU A 88 -6.91 -2.99 0.79
CA LEU A 88 -6.80 -3.93 1.90
C LEU A 88 -5.99 -3.27 3.03
N SER A 89 -6.70 -2.62 3.95
CA SER A 89 -6.11 -1.98 5.13
C SER A 89 -5.97 -2.95 6.29
N ASP A 90 -5.33 -2.49 7.36
CA ASP A 90 -5.44 -3.15 8.66
C ASP A 90 -6.90 -3.12 9.12
N SER A 91 -7.30 -4.14 9.87
CA SER A 91 -8.69 -4.26 10.37
C SER A 91 -9.14 -3.06 11.22
N ASP A 92 -8.21 -2.38 11.90
CA ASP A 92 -8.51 -1.21 12.73
C ASP A 92 -8.64 0.11 11.93
N ALA A 93 -8.24 0.11 10.65
CA ALA A 93 -8.27 1.27 9.76
C ALA A 93 -9.35 1.18 8.67
N TYR A 94 -10.13 0.10 8.66
CA TYR A 94 -11.12 -0.21 7.62
C TYR A 94 -12.04 0.97 7.28
N TYR A 95 -12.58 1.66 8.29
CA TYR A 95 -13.50 2.78 8.05
C TYR A 95 -12.82 4.01 7.44
N ASP A 96 -11.59 4.33 7.83
CA ASP A 96 -10.83 5.44 7.23
C ASP A 96 -10.52 5.13 5.76
N TRP A 97 -10.16 3.89 5.46
CA TRP A 97 -9.89 3.43 4.10
C TRP A 97 -11.15 3.25 3.26
N LYS A 98 -12.31 3.00 3.86
CA LYS A 98 -13.60 3.06 3.17
C LYS A 98 -13.90 4.48 2.67
N ILE A 99 -13.64 5.50 3.49
CA ILE A 99 -13.81 6.90 3.07
C ILE A 99 -12.86 7.21 1.90
N LEU A 100 -11.60 6.76 1.98
CA LEU A 100 -10.66 6.88 0.87
C LEU A 100 -11.20 6.21 -0.39
N ALA A 101 -11.71 4.98 -0.29
CA ALA A 101 -12.27 4.23 -1.42
C ALA A 101 -13.39 5.01 -2.11
N GLU A 102 -14.34 5.55 -1.32
CA GLU A 102 -15.43 6.38 -1.81
C GLU A 102 -14.93 7.67 -2.48
N MET A 103 -13.88 8.28 -1.94
CA MET A 103 -13.28 9.50 -2.51
C MET A 103 -12.57 9.26 -3.85
N ILE A 104 -11.85 8.14 -4.00
CA ILE A 104 -11.05 7.86 -5.21
C ILE A 104 -11.82 7.08 -6.28
N ALA A 105 -12.92 6.41 -5.93
CA ALA A 105 -13.73 5.64 -6.88
C ALA A 105 -14.11 6.39 -8.18
N PRO A 106 -14.40 7.71 -8.19
CA PRO A 106 -14.77 8.43 -9.41
C PRO A 106 -13.64 8.58 -10.44
N VAL A 107 -12.38 8.36 -10.06
CA VAL A 107 -11.20 8.59 -10.93
C VAL A 107 -10.55 7.30 -11.43
N PHE A 108 -11.06 6.13 -11.02
CA PHE A 108 -10.58 4.82 -11.45
C PHE A 108 -11.71 4.01 -12.10
N ASN A 109 -11.36 3.00 -12.90
CA ASN A 109 -12.35 2.14 -13.55
C ASN A 109 -13.06 1.26 -12.51
N SER A 110 -12.34 0.82 -11.47
CA SER A 110 -12.89 -0.01 -10.40
C SER A 110 -12.10 0.19 -9.11
N VAL A 111 -12.83 0.38 -8.01
CA VAL A 111 -12.27 0.43 -6.66
C VAL A 111 -13.09 -0.53 -5.78
N GLU A 112 -12.43 -1.53 -5.21
CA GLU A 112 -13.05 -2.56 -4.38
C GLU A 112 -12.40 -2.58 -2.99
N LEU A 113 -13.20 -2.39 -1.95
CA LEU A 113 -12.74 -2.49 -0.57
C LEU A 113 -12.82 -3.95 -0.09
N LEU A 114 -11.69 -4.49 0.37
CA LEU A 114 -11.58 -5.81 0.97
C LEU A 114 -11.55 -5.69 2.51
N GLU A 115 -12.08 -6.69 3.21
CA GLU A 115 -12.18 -6.68 4.67
C GLU A 115 -11.41 -7.86 5.28
N LEU A 116 -10.57 -7.56 6.26
CA LEU A 116 -9.97 -8.57 7.13
C LEU A 116 -10.81 -8.74 8.38
N ASN A 117 -11.03 -9.98 8.80
CA ASN A 117 -11.71 -10.26 10.08
C ASN A 117 -10.94 -9.70 11.28
N SER A 118 -9.60 -9.69 11.21
CA SER A 118 -8.71 -9.18 12.25
C SER A 118 -7.27 -9.06 11.78
N GLY A 119 -6.52 -8.15 12.39
CA GLY A 119 -5.09 -7.97 12.14
C GLY A 119 -4.80 -7.30 10.79
N ASP A 120 -3.62 -7.63 10.27
CA ASP A 120 -2.95 -6.87 9.21
C ASP A 120 -2.65 -7.79 8.01
N PRO A 121 -2.58 -7.26 6.77
CA PRO A 121 -2.32 -8.07 5.58
C PRO A 121 -1.00 -8.87 5.66
N GLU A 122 0.02 -8.37 6.37
CA GLU A 122 1.28 -9.09 6.60
C GLU A 122 1.11 -10.47 7.26
N ASN A 123 -0.03 -10.71 7.93
CA ASN A 123 -0.38 -11.94 8.63
C ASN A 123 -1.16 -12.96 7.77
N LEU A 124 -1.53 -12.63 6.55
CA LEU A 124 -2.19 -13.56 5.62
C LEU A 124 -1.31 -14.77 5.30
N ARG A 125 -1.91 -15.97 5.25
CA ARG A 125 -1.22 -17.24 4.95
C ARG A 125 -2.13 -18.16 4.16
N GLY A 126 -1.56 -19.18 3.53
CA GLY A 126 -2.30 -20.27 2.88
C GLY A 126 -3.26 -19.75 1.81
N ASP A 127 -4.48 -20.28 1.81
CA ASP A 127 -5.50 -19.98 0.79
C ASP A 127 -5.93 -18.50 0.83
N ASN A 128 -6.06 -17.89 2.01
CA ASN A 128 -6.41 -16.46 2.11
C ASN A 128 -5.37 -15.58 1.41
N LEU A 129 -4.08 -15.87 1.57
CA LEU A 129 -3.03 -15.13 0.86
C LEU A 129 -3.13 -15.35 -0.66
N LYS A 130 -3.40 -16.59 -1.07
CA LYS A 130 -3.50 -16.96 -2.48
C LYS A 130 -4.67 -16.26 -3.16
N GLU A 131 -5.84 -16.20 -2.51
CA GLU A 131 -7.02 -15.49 -3.02
C GLU A 131 -6.70 -14.01 -3.27
N ILE A 132 -6.04 -13.34 -2.33
CA ILE A 132 -5.59 -11.94 -2.48
C ILE A 132 -4.61 -11.82 -3.66
N GLN A 133 -3.64 -12.72 -3.78
CA GLN A 133 -2.68 -12.70 -4.89
C GLN A 133 -3.35 -12.95 -6.25
N ASP A 134 -4.36 -13.80 -6.31
CA ASP A 134 -5.06 -14.14 -7.56
C ASP A 134 -5.83 -12.93 -8.14
N LEU A 135 -6.16 -11.92 -7.32
CA LEU A 135 -6.79 -10.66 -7.78
C LEU A 135 -5.87 -9.79 -8.65
N ILE A 136 -4.55 -9.93 -8.50
CA ILE A 136 -3.52 -9.09 -9.15
C ILE A 136 -2.61 -9.88 -10.10
N ARG A 137 -2.84 -11.19 -10.23
CA ARG A 137 -2.15 -12.03 -11.22
C ARG A 137 -2.74 -11.79 -12.60
N LYS A 138 -1.85 -11.54 -13.56
CA LYS A 138 -2.15 -11.49 -14.99
C LYS A 138 -2.43 -12.88 -15.56
#